data_AF-A0A3L7U2G7-F1
#
_entry.id   AF-A0A3L7U2G7-F1
#
_cell.length_a   1.000
_cell.length_b   1.000
_cell.length_c   1.000
_cell.angle_alpha   90.00
_cell.angle_beta   90.00
_cell.angle_gamma   90.00
#
_symmetry.space_group_name_H-M   'P 1'
#
loop_
_entity.id
_entity.type
_entity.pdbx_description
1 polymer ?
#
loop_
_entity_poly.entity_id
_entity_poly.type
_entity_poly.pdbx_seq_one_letter_code
_entity_poly.pdbx_strand_id
1 'polypeptide(L)'
;MARTSPGFAPILRTVPDQPAARSSTSTPNRHQHRRDWKRWALLSLYIAAYGGFIGVAVTAPALLATAVIGGINLAVVWGFALIVLAFVIALAALRLPEQA
;
A
#
# COMPACT_ATOMS: atom_id res chain seq x y z
N MET A 1 -19.54 -30.27 61.02
CA MET A 1 -20.12 -29.30 60.06
C MET A 1 -19.27 -28.05 60.08
N ALA A 2 -18.52 -27.83 59.00
CA ALA A 2 -17.55 -26.76 58.85
C ALA A 2 -18.18 -25.55 58.17
N ARG A 3 -17.96 -24.35 58.73
CA ARG A 3 -17.93 -23.10 57.97
C ARG A 3 -16.97 -22.14 58.67
N THR A 4 -15.69 -22.41 58.52
CA THR A 4 -14.64 -21.43 58.76
C THR A 4 -14.74 -20.36 57.67
N SER A 5 -14.94 -19.11 58.09
CA SER A 5 -14.59 -17.95 57.28
C SER A 5 -13.21 -17.48 57.75
N PRO A 6 -12.12 -17.73 57.01
CA PRO A 6 -10.89 -16.98 57.18
C PRO A 6 -10.69 -16.03 56.00
N GLY A 7 -10.56 -14.75 56.37
CA GLY A 7 -9.96 -13.63 55.65
C GLY A 7 -9.69 -13.77 54.16
N PHE A 8 -10.36 -12.92 53.39
CA PHE A 8 -9.90 -12.48 52.08
C PHE A 8 -8.54 -11.78 52.25
N ALA A 9 -7.44 -12.53 52.20
CA ALA A 9 -6.11 -11.95 52.08
C ALA A 9 -5.98 -11.42 50.65
N PRO A 10 -5.74 -10.11 50.44
CA PRO A 10 -5.42 -9.63 49.11
C PRO A 10 -4.13 -10.33 48.70
N ILE A 11 -4.20 -11.18 47.67
CA ILE A 11 -3.02 -11.62 46.95
C ILE A 11 -2.46 -10.35 46.31
N LEU A 12 -1.57 -9.67 47.03
CA LEU A 12 -0.53 -8.85 46.46
C LEU A 12 0.26 -9.79 45.55
N ARG A 13 -0.21 -9.91 44.30
CA ARG A 13 0.65 -10.32 43.21
C ARG A 13 1.71 -9.22 43.17
N THR A 14 2.84 -9.49 43.80
CA THR A 14 4.07 -8.77 43.60
C THR A 14 4.24 -8.66 42.10
N VAL A 15 3.95 -7.47 41.57
CA VAL A 15 4.49 -7.05 40.30
C VAL A 15 6.00 -7.13 40.55
N PRO A 16 6.73 -8.09 39.96
CA PRO A 16 8.19 -8.01 40.02
C PRO A 16 8.54 -6.62 39.51
N ASP A 17 9.36 -5.88 40.25
CA ASP A 17 9.86 -4.57 39.84
C ASP A 17 10.19 -4.65 38.37
N GLN A 18 9.28 -4.15 37.54
CA GLN A 18 9.50 -4.13 36.12
C GLN A 18 10.55 -3.05 36.00
N PRO A 19 11.83 -3.38 35.72
CA PRO A 19 12.81 -2.34 35.54
C PRO A 19 12.22 -1.41 34.48
N ALA A 20 12.07 -0.15 34.85
CA ALA A 20 11.56 0.93 34.03
C ALA A 20 12.52 1.21 32.85
N ALA A 21 12.74 0.20 32.02
CA ALA A 21 13.78 0.13 30.99
C ALA A 21 13.47 -0.99 29.98
N ARG A 22 12.25 -1.04 29.48
CA ARG A 22 12.05 -1.25 28.03
C ARG A 22 11.13 -0.16 27.54
N SER A 23 11.61 1.07 27.65
CA SER A 23 11.46 2.00 26.54
C SER A 23 11.98 1.27 25.31
N SER A 24 11.10 0.59 24.59
CA SER A 24 11.30 0.39 23.17
C SER A 24 11.30 1.79 22.58
N THR A 25 12.45 2.47 22.70
CA THR A 25 12.78 3.66 21.95
C THR A 25 12.79 3.19 20.51
N SER A 26 11.60 3.19 19.91
CA SER A 26 11.36 3.03 18.48
C SER A 26 12.09 4.20 17.84
N THR A 27 13.36 3.96 17.60
CA THR A 27 14.26 4.88 16.91
C THR A 27 13.65 5.04 15.53
N PRO A 28 13.27 6.25 15.08
CA PRO A 28 12.66 6.44 13.77
C PRO A 28 13.66 5.94 12.72
N ASN A 29 13.36 4.79 12.13
CA ASN A 29 14.23 4.08 11.22
C ASN A 29 14.32 4.87 9.90
N ARG A 30 15.33 5.74 9.78
CA ARG A 30 15.56 6.59 8.59
C ARG A 30 15.76 5.78 7.29
N HIS A 31 15.93 4.45 7.37
CA HIS A 31 16.04 3.55 6.22
C HIS A 31 14.70 3.03 5.67
N GLN A 32 13.57 3.35 6.31
CA GLN A 32 12.24 2.98 5.82
C GLN A 32 11.76 3.92 4.68
N HIS A 33 12.12 5.20 4.78
CA HIS A 33 11.63 6.26 3.88
C HIS A 33 12.02 6.10 2.40
N ARG A 34 13.17 5.48 2.11
CA ARG A 34 13.62 5.28 0.71
C ARG A 34 12.89 4.18 -0.04
N ARG A 35 12.23 3.24 0.66
CA ARG A 35 11.53 2.11 0.02
C ARG A 35 10.10 2.46 -0.35
N ASP A 36 9.40 3.20 0.50
CA ASP A 36 8.02 3.64 0.22
C ASP A 36 7.96 4.51 -1.04
N TRP A 37 8.95 5.37 -1.26
CA TRP A 37 9.03 6.24 -2.43
C TRP A 37 8.99 5.47 -3.76
N LYS A 38 9.60 4.27 -3.84
CA LYS A 38 9.60 3.48 -5.07
C LYS A 38 8.19 2.99 -5.44
N ARG A 39 7.40 2.59 -4.45
CA ARG A 39 6.00 2.18 -4.64
C ARG A 39 5.14 3.37 -5.06
N TRP A 40 5.33 4.52 -4.40
CA TRP A 40 4.66 5.76 -4.77
C TRP A 40 5.02 6.22 -6.18
N ALA A 41 6.30 6.13 -6.59
CA ALA A 41 6.71 6.48 -7.95
C ALA A 41 6.05 5.61 -9.03
N LEU A 42 5.95 4.30 -8.79
CA LEU A 42 5.26 3.36 -9.69
C LEU A 42 3.76 3.66 -9.76
N LEU A 43 3.12 3.98 -8.64
CA LEU A 43 1.72 4.40 -8.60
C LEU A 43 1.51 5.72 -9.33
N SER A 44 2.38 6.71 -9.10
CA SER A 44 2.33 8.02 -9.77
C SER A 44 2.47 7.87 -11.28
N LEU A 45 3.32 6.96 -11.75
CA LEU A 45 3.45 6.65 -13.18
C LEU A 45 2.13 6.14 -13.76
N TYR A 46 1.46 5.21 -13.08
CA TYR A 46 0.15 4.71 -13.51
C TYR A 46 -0.91 5.82 -13.53
N ILE A 47 -0.96 6.64 -12.48
CA ILE A 47 -1.89 7.78 -12.39
C ILE A 47 -1.65 8.77 -13.52
N ALA A 48 -0.39 9.08 -13.86
CA ALA A 48 -0.06 9.97 -14.95
C ALA A 48 -0.51 9.41 -16.31
N ALA A 49 -0.26 8.11 -16.56
CA ALA A 49 -0.67 7.46 -17.79
C ALA A 49 -2.20 7.42 -17.94
N TYR A 50 -2.91 7.04 -16.87
CA TYR A 50 -4.38 6.98 -16.85
C TYR A 50 -5.00 8.38 -16.92
N GLY A 51 -4.42 9.34 -16.20
CA GLY A 51 -4.82 10.74 -16.24
C GLY A 51 -4.64 11.35 -17.63
N GLY A 52 -3.57 11.00 -18.35
CA GLY A 52 -3.37 11.39 -19.74
C GLY A 52 -4.48 10.88 -20.66
N PHE A 53 -4.89 9.62 -20.51
CA PHE A 53 -6.03 9.05 -21.24
C PHE A 53 -7.33 9.80 -20.94
N ILE A 54 -7.62 10.09 -19.67
CA ILE A 54 -8.79 10.90 -19.29
C ILE A 54 -8.71 12.30 -19.90
N GLY A 55 -7.55 12.94 -19.84
CA GLY A 55 -7.33 14.28 -20.40
C GLY A 55 -7.65 14.33 -21.89
N VAL A 56 -7.16 13.35 -22.66
CA VAL A 56 -7.49 13.24 -24.10
C VAL A 56 -8.97 12.90 -24.30
N ALA A 57 -9.57 12.04 -23.48
CA ALA A 57 -10.98 11.70 -23.59
C ALA A 57 -11.90 12.91 -23.39
N VAL A 58 -11.51 13.84 -22.50
CA VAL A 58 -12.29 15.05 -22.22
C VAL A 58 -12.03 16.14 -23.25
N THR A 59 -10.77 16.36 -23.63
CA THR A 59 -10.41 17.49 -24.51
C THR A 59 -10.54 17.18 -26.00
N ALA A 60 -10.34 15.92 -26.40
CA ALA A 60 -10.25 15.54 -27.79
C ALA A 60 -10.75 14.10 -28.06
N PRO A 61 -12.02 13.78 -27.76
CA PRO A 61 -12.58 12.44 -27.91
C PRO A 61 -12.53 11.90 -29.36
N ALA A 62 -12.53 12.79 -30.36
CA ALA A 62 -12.39 12.40 -31.77
C ALA A 62 -11.06 11.70 -32.07
N LEU A 63 -9.97 12.06 -31.39
CA LEU A 63 -8.70 11.35 -31.53
C LEU A 63 -8.81 9.91 -31.03
N LEU A 64 -9.50 9.68 -29.91
CA LEU A 64 -9.70 8.32 -29.37
C LEU A 64 -10.61 7.46 -30.26
N ALA A 65 -11.50 8.07 -31.03
CA ALA A 65 -12.35 7.37 -32.00
C ALA A 65 -11.60 6.98 -33.29
N THR A 66 -10.41 7.53 -33.53
CA THR A 66 -9.65 7.28 -34.76
C THR A 66 -9.25 5.81 -34.86
N ALA A 67 -9.59 5.16 -35.97
CA ALA A 67 -9.17 3.80 -36.27
C ALA A 67 -7.65 3.74 -36.51
N VAL A 68 -6.97 2.76 -35.91
CA VAL A 68 -5.50 2.66 -35.93
C VAL A 68 -5.04 1.32 -36.48
N ILE A 69 -5.35 0.22 -35.79
CA ILE A 69 -4.83 -1.12 -36.11
C ILE A 69 -6.00 -2.05 -36.39
N GLY A 70 -6.07 -2.61 -37.59
CA GLY A 70 -7.10 -3.58 -37.97
C GLY A 70 -8.55 -3.04 -37.86
N GLY A 71 -8.74 -1.73 -37.98
CA GLY A 71 -10.05 -1.07 -37.80
C GLY A 71 -10.42 -0.78 -36.34
N ILE A 72 -9.56 -1.15 -35.38
CA ILE A 72 -9.78 -0.86 -33.95
C ILE A 72 -9.40 0.59 -33.66
N ASN A 73 -10.23 1.28 -32.87
CA ASN A 73 -10.01 2.66 -32.50
C ASN A 73 -8.93 2.85 -31.43
N LEU A 74 -8.33 4.04 -31.41
CA LEU A 74 -7.22 4.39 -30.52
C LEU A 74 -7.61 4.23 -29.04
N ALA A 75 -8.87 4.49 -28.68
CA ALA A 75 -9.35 4.32 -27.32
C ALA A 75 -9.14 2.88 -26.81
N VAL A 76 -9.47 1.90 -27.65
CA VAL A 76 -9.36 0.48 -27.28
C VAL A 76 -7.90 0.07 -27.18
N VAL A 77 -7.07 0.46 -28.15
CA VAL A 77 -5.63 0.17 -28.14
C VAL A 77 -4.96 0.76 -26.90
N TRP A 78 -5.27 2.02 -26.58
CA TRP A 78 -4.73 2.70 -25.41
C TRP A 78 -5.26 2.08 -24.11
N GLY A 79 -6.55 1.72 -24.05
CA GLY A 79 -7.13 1.00 -22.91
C GLY A 79 -6.42 -0.31 -22.62
N PHE A 80 -6.16 -1.13 -23.65
CA PHE A 80 -5.36 -2.36 -23.51
C PHE A 80 -3.93 -2.07 -23.04
N ALA A 81 -3.28 -1.03 -23.59
CA ALA A 81 -1.95 -0.63 -23.15
C ALA A 81 -1.92 -0.25 -21.66
N LEU A 82 -2.96 0.44 -21.16
CA LEU A 82 -3.08 0.80 -19.74
C LEU A 82 -3.26 -0.42 -18.84
N ILE A 83 -4.02 -1.45 -19.29
CA ILE A 83 -4.17 -2.70 -18.54
C ILE A 83 -2.82 -3.43 -18.44
N VAL A 84 -2.10 -3.55 -19.56
CA VAL A 84 -0.76 -4.17 -19.58
C VAL A 84 0.19 -3.39 -18.67
N LEU A 85 0.18 -2.06 -18.75
CA LEU A 85 0.99 -1.19 -17.90
C LEU A 85 0.67 -1.39 -16.41
N ALA A 86 -0.61 -1.42 -16.04
CA ALA A 86 -1.05 -1.65 -14.67
C ALA A 86 -0.56 -3.01 -14.16
N PHE A 87 -0.66 -4.05 -15.00
CA PHE A 87 -0.19 -5.39 -14.66
C PHE A 87 1.33 -5.44 -14.48
N VAL A 88 2.10 -4.82 -15.37
CA VAL A 88 3.56 -4.72 -15.25
C VAL A 88 3.96 -3.96 -13.98
N ILE A 89 3.29 -2.85 -13.68
CA ILE A 89 3.51 -2.06 -12.46
C ILE A 89 3.18 -2.89 -11.21
N ALA A 90 2.07 -3.61 -11.21
CA ALA A 90 1.67 -4.48 -10.10
C ALA A 90 2.71 -5.60 -9.87
N LEU A 91 3.17 -6.27 -10.93
CA LEU A 91 4.24 -7.26 -10.83
C LEU A 91 5.54 -6.64 -10.32
N ALA A 92 5.93 -5.46 -10.83
CA ALA A 92 7.12 -4.77 -10.36
C ALA A 92 7.02 -4.40 -8.87
N ALA A 93 5.85 -3.94 -8.43
CA ALA A 93 5.59 -3.64 -7.02
C ALA A 93 5.63 -4.91 -6.15
N LEU A 94 5.05 -6.03 -6.60
CA LEU A 94 5.09 -7.33 -5.91
C LEU A 94 6.50 -7.92 -5.82
N ARG A 95 7.37 -7.62 -6.78
CA ARG A 95 8.78 -8.03 -6.76
C ARG A 95 9.63 -7.19 -5.79
N LEU A 96 9.10 -6.09 -5.25
CA LEU A 96 9.79 -5.35 -4.19
C LEU A 96 9.65 -6.11 -2.87
N PRO A 97 10.76 -6.52 -2.22
CA PRO A 97 10.68 -7.28 -0.98
C PRO A 97 9.95 -6.49 0.12
N GLU A 98 8.82 -7.02 0.58
CA GLU A 98 8.19 -6.65 1.85
C GLU A 98 9.13 -7.11 2.96
N GLN A 99 9.90 -6.20 3.55
CA GLN A 99 10.72 -6.55 4.70
C GLN A 99 9.83 -6.51 5.94
N ALA A 100 9.36 -7.71 6.31
CA ALA A 100 8.70 -8.00 7.59
C ALA A 100 9.58 -7.61 8.78
#